data_AF-A0A4Q2YU83-F1
#
_entry.id   AF-A0A4Q2YU83-F1
#
_cell.length_a   1.000
_cell.length_b   1.000
_cell.length_c   1.000
_cell.angle_alpha   90.00
_cell.angle_beta   90.00
_cell.angle_gamma   90.00
#
_symmetry.space_group_name_H-M   'P 1'
#
loop_
_entity.id
_entity.type
_entity.pdbx_description
1 polymer ?
#
loop_
_entity_poly.entity_id
_entity_poly.type
_entity_poly.pdbx_seq_one_letter_code
_entity_poly.pdbx_strand_id
1 'polypeptide(L)'
;MIAELGLALLWIAAALACLSLVAGTLFLRGGSKDLAALVRPASVAQGVLTAAAFGLLITLFVRSDMSVELVARNSNSMKPMIFKVAGTWGNHEGSMLLWLMILSLSGGLIAIFEKRLREDTLVATLAAQAALSLGFFAFLLFSSNPFNRLPVAPPDGQGLNPLLQDIGLAFHPPTLYVGYVGLSVAFSFAVGALITREIGPAFARAMRPWVLGSWIFLTLGITAGSYWAYYELGWGGWWFWDPV
;
A
#
# COMPACT_ATOMS: atom_id res chain seq x y z
N MET A 1 1.35 -0.18 -23.23
CA MET A 1 1.79 1.07 -22.60
C MET A 1 1.25 1.27 -21.18
N ILE A 2 0.06 0.77 -20.82
CA ILE A 2 -0.47 0.93 -19.45
C ILE A 2 0.44 0.27 -18.40
N ALA A 3 0.90 -0.96 -18.64
CA ALA A 3 1.78 -1.67 -17.72
C ALA A 3 3.15 -0.97 -17.59
N GLU A 4 3.73 -0.53 -18.70
CA GLU A 4 5.02 0.17 -18.71
C GLU A 4 4.92 1.51 -17.98
N LEU A 5 3.81 2.24 -18.14
CA LEU A 5 3.54 3.45 -17.38
C LEU A 5 3.42 3.14 -15.88
N GLY A 6 2.65 2.13 -15.49
CA GLY A 6 2.52 1.70 -14.09
C GLY A 6 3.86 1.41 -13.45
N LEU A 7 4.71 0.64 -14.14
CA LEU A 7 6.08 0.34 -13.70
C LEU A 7 6.96 1.60 -13.59
N ALA A 8 6.89 2.50 -14.57
CA ALA A 8 7.64 3.76 -14.54
C ALA A 8 7.23 4.64 -13.34
N LEU A 9 5.93 4.70 -13.03
CA LEU A 9 5.42 5.42 -11.85
C LEU A 9 5.98 4.83 -10.55
N LEU A 10 6.11 3.50 -10.45
CA LEU A 10 6.71 2.85 -9.27
C LEU A 10 8.20 3.18 -9.13
N TRP A 11 8.96 3.19 -10.22
CA TRP A 11 10.38 3.59 -10.18
C TRP A 11 10.56 5.05 -9.76
N ILE A 12 9.74 5.96 -10.28
CA ILE A 12 9.78 7.37 -9.90
C ILE A 12 9.40 7.54 -8.43
N ALA A 13 8.35 6.86 -7.97
CA ALA A 13 7.93 6.90 -6.57
C ALA A 13 9.02 6.32 -5.63
N ALA A 14 9.70 5.24 -6.02
CA ALA A 14 10.82 4.68 -5.27
C ALA A 14 12.01 5.66 -5.18
N ALA A 15 12.33 6.35 -6.27
CA ALA A 15 13.37 7.38 -6.26
C ALA A 15 13.01 8.55 -5.33
N LEU A 16 11.75 8.96 -5.29
CA LEU A 16 11.25 9.97 -4.36
C LEU A 16 11.25 9.49 -2.90
N ALA A 17 10.98 8.20 -2.65
CA ALA A 17 11.12 7.61 -1.32
C ALA A 17 12.58 7.65 -0.84
N CYS A 18 13.52 7.31 -1.73
CA CYS A 18 14.95 7.44 -1.47
C CYS A 18 15.35 8.90 -1.17
N LEU A 19 14.85 9.85 -1.98
CA LEU A 19 15.05 11.27 -1.73
C LEU A 19 14.52 11.71 -0.36
N SER A 20 13.27 11.35 0.00
CA SER A 20 12.70 11.67 1.30
C SER A 20 13.53 11.12 2.46
N LEU A 21 14.00 9.87 2.35
CA LEU A 21 14.84 9.25 3.37
C LEU A 21 16.20 9.95 3.49
N VAL A 22 16.90 10.16 2.38
CA VAL A 22 18.23 10.78 2.37
C VAL A 22 18.15 12.24 2.82
N ALA A 23 17.25 13.03 2.24
CA ALA A 23 17.08 14.44 2.60
C ALA A 23 16.66 14.58 4.07
N GLY A 24 15.73 13.76 4.55
CA GLY A 24 15.31 13.76 5.95
C GLY A 24 16.43 13.38 6.90
N THR A 25 17.22 12.36 6.59
CA THR A 25 18.36 11.94 7.41
C THR A 25 19.45 12.99 7.47
N LEU A 26 19.78 13.63 6.34
CA LEU A 26 20.77 14.70 6.28
C LEU A 26 20.29 15.96 7.00
N PHE A 27 19.01 16.33 6.88
CA PHE A 27 18.41 17.42 7.64
C PHE A 27 18.54 17.20 9.15
N LEU A 28 18.24 15.99 9.64
CA LEU A 28 18.32 15.68 11.07
C LEU A 28 19.76 15.73 11.63
N ARG A 29 20.78 15.64 10.76
CA ARG A 29 22.19 15.76 11.16
C ARG A 29 22.73 17.20 11.05
N GLY A 30 22.32 17.94 10.02
CA GLY A 30 22.93 19.22 9.64
C GLY A 30 22.01 20.44 9.73
N GLY A 31 20.71 20.27 9.98
CA GLY A 31 19.74 21.36 10.16
C GLY A 31 19.41 22.19 8.92
N SER A 32 19.86 21.80 7.72
CA SER A 32 19.59 22.56 6.48
C SER A 32 18.10 22.51 6.11
N LYS A 33 17.44 23.68 6.16
CA LYS A 33 16.01 23.82 5.85
C LYS A 33 15.67 23.47 4.40
N ASP A 34 16.62 23.64 3.47
CA ASP A 34 16.42 23.29 2.06
C ASP A 34 16.19 21.78 1.90
N LEU A 35 16.88 20.95 2.69
CA LEU A 35 16.68 19.50 2.70
C LEU A 35 15.32 19.11 3.29
N ALA A 36 14.91 19.76 4.38
CA ALA A 36 13.59 19.55 4.99
C ALA A 36 12.45 19.87 4.01
N ALA A 37 12.61 20.94 3.22
CA ALA A 37 11.62 21.39 2.24
C ALA A 37 11.34 20.35 1.13
N LEU A 38 12.27 19.43 0.86
CA LEU A 38 12.10 18.37 -0.15
C LEU A 38 11.19 17.22 0.34
N VAL A 39 11.16 16.96 1.64
CA VAL A 39 10.55 15.74 2.20
C VAL A 39 9.03 15.73 2.05
N ARG A 40 8.37 16.87 2.31
CA ARG A 40 6.90 16.97 2.20
C ARG A 40 6.41 16.76 0.75
N PRO A 41 6.87 17.52 -0.26
CA PRO A 41 6.45 17.32 -1.64
C PRO A 41 6.76 15.92 -2.17
N ALA A 42 7.93 15.37 -1.86
CA ALA A 42 8.30 14.02 -2.27
C ALA A 42 7.37 12.95 -1.67
N SER A 43 6.95 13.10 -0.41
CA SER A 43 6.01 12.19 0.24
C SER A 43 4.60 12.25 -0.37
N VAL A 44 4.15 13.46 -0.74
CA VAL A 44 2.87 13.64 -1.45
C VAL A 44 2.92 13.01 -2.83
N ALA A 45 4.00 13.27 -3.59
CA ALA A 45 4.18 12.71 -4.91
C ALA A 45 4.24 11.18 -4.88
N GLN A 46 4.89 10.56 -3.90
CA GLN A 46 4.85 9.10 -3.69
C GLN A 46 3.42 8.57 -3.57
N GLY A 47 2.59 9.20 -2.72
CA GLY A 47 1.19 8.79 -2.55
C GLY A 47 0.40 8.89 -3.86
N VAL A 48 0.56 9.98 -4.61
CA VAL A 48 -0.13 10.18 -5.90
C VAL A 48 0.32 9.17 -6.95
N LEU A 49 1.63 8.95 -7.09
CA LEU A 49 2.19 8.06 -8.10
C LEU A 49 1.85 6.59 -7.83
N THR A 50 1.89 6.15 -6.58
CA THR A 50 1.51 4.77 -6.21
C THR A 50 0.01 4.55 -6.36
N ALA A 51 -0.84 5.53 -6.03
CA ALA A 51 -2.27 5.47 -6.29
C ALA A 51 -2.60 5.43 -7.79
N ALA A 52 -1.89 6.22 -8.61
CA ALA A 52 -2.01 6.17 -10.06
C ALA A 52 -1.55 4.81 -10.61
N ALA A 53 -0.42 4.27 -10.14
CA ALA A 53 0.04 2.94 -10.54
C ALA A 53 -0.98 1.85 -10.20
N PHE A 54 -1.54 1.87 -9.00
CA PHE A 54 -2.60 0.92 -8.61
C PHE A 54 -3.86 1.07 -9.46
N GLY A 55 -4.28 2.31 -9.77
CA GLY A 55 -5.38 2.57 -10.70
C GLY A 55 -5.12 2.04 -12.13
N LEU A 56 -3.89 2.11 -12.61
CA LEU A 56 -3.48 1.49 -13.88
C LEU A 56 -3.56 -0.05 -13.80
N LEU A 57 -3.17 -0.65 -12.67
CA LEU A 57 -3.31 -2.08 -12.46
C LEU A 57 -4.79 -2.52 -12.48
N ILE A 58 -5.67 -1.81 -11.78
CA ILE A 58 -7.13 -2.05 -11.84
C ILE A 58 -7.62 -1.95 -13.29
N THR A 59 -7.13 -0.96 -14.04
CA THR A 59 -7.51 -0.78 -15.46
C THR A 59 -7.12 -1.98 -16.31
N LEU A 60 -5.93 -2.57 -16.09
CA LEU A 60 -5.47 -3.78 -16.79
C LEU A 60 -6.38 -4.98 -16.48
N PHE A 61 -6.75 -5.17 -15.22
CA PHE A 61 -7.67 -6.22 -14.78
C PHE A 61 -9.07 -6.05 -15.39
N VAL A 62 -9.65 -4.84 -15.29
CA VAL A 62 -10.97 -4.52 -15.84
C VAL A 62 -11.03 -4.73 -17.35
N ARG A 63 -9.94 -4.44 -18.06
CA ARG A 63 -9.83 -4.64 -19.52
C ARG A 63 -9.47 -6.08 -19.92
N SER A 64 -9.19 -6.97 -18.97
CA SER A 64 -8.68 -8.32 -19.27
C SER A 64 -7.45 -8.29 -20.18
N ASP A 65 -6.49 -7.40 -19.90
CA ASP A 65 -5.24 -7.33 -20.67
C ASP A 65 -4.33 -8.54 -20.35
N MET A 66 -4.55 -9.65 -21.07
CA MET A 66 -3.84 -10.91 -20.89
C MET A 66 -2.36 -10.85 -21.27
N SER A 67 -1.88 -9.74 -21.83
CA SER A 67 -0.45 -9.56 -22.05
C SER A 67 0.31 -9.19 -20.77
N VAL A 68 -0.40 -8.88 -19.67
CA VAL A 68 0.18 -8.72 -18.33
C VAL A 68 0.03 -10.03 -17.57
N GLU A 69 1.15 -10.57 -17.09
CA GLU A 69 1.23 -11.88 -16.45
C GLU A 69 0.26 -12.01 -15.26
N LEU A 70 0.18 -10.98 -14.43
CA LEU A 70 -0.67 -10.98 -13.25
C LEU A 70 -2.16 -11.09 -13.62
N VAL A 71 -2.58 -10.41 -14.69
CA VAL A 71 -3.97 -10.44 -15.18
C VAL A 71 -4.28 -11.81 -15.79
N ALA A 72 -3.37 -12.36 -16.59
CA ALA A 72 -3.53 -13.67 -17.21
C ALA A 72 -3.64 -14.79 -16.17
N ARG A 73 -2.94 -14.68 -15.04
CA ARG A 73 -2.97 -15.68 -13.96
C ARG A 73 -4.20 -15.54 -13.04
N ASN A 74 -4.74 -14.34 -12.85
CA ASN A 74 -5.71 -14.05 -11.78
C ASN A 74 -7.04 -13.44 -12.27
N SER A 75 -7.30 -13.40 -13.57
CA SER A 75 -8.54 -12.88 -14.13
C SER A 75 -9.02 -13.73 -15.30
N ASN A 76 -10.28 -13.56 -15.70
CA ASN A 76 -10.85 -14.17 -16.89
C ASN A 76 -11.86 -13.19 -17.50
N SER A 77 -11.93 -13.15 -18.84
CA SER A 77 -12.75 -12.19 -19.59
C SER A 77 -14.24 -12.23 -19.25
N MET A 78 -14.76 -13.42 -18.91
CA MET A 78 -16.17 -13.67 -18.63
C MET A 78 -16.57 -13.41 -17.17
N LYS A 79 -15.61 -13.05 -16.30
CA LYS A 79 -15.91 -12.80 -14.88
C LYS A 79 -16.74 -11.52 -14.70
N PRO A 80 -17.71 -11.52 -13.77
CA PRO A 80 -18.37 -10.30 -13.33
C PRO A 80 -17.35 -9.22 -12.94
N MET A 81 -17.70 -7.95 -13.20
CA MET A 81 -16.78 -6.81 -13.04
C MET A 81 -16.18 -6.72 -11.63
N ILE A 82 -16.96 -7.04 -10.59
CA ILE A 82 -16.49 -7.03 -9.20
C ILE A 82 -15.28 -7.94 -9.00
N PHE A 83 -15.25 -9.12 -9.62
CA PHE A 83 -14.14 -10.07 -9.50
C PHE A 83 -12.96 -9.69 -10.38
N LYS A 84 -13.19 -8.96 -11.48
CA LYS A 84 -12.09 -8.38 -12.25
C LYS A 84 -11.37 -7.33 -11.42
N VAL A 85 -12.13 -6.42 -10.79
CA VAL A 85 -11.56 -5.41 -9.89
C VAL A 85 -10.89 -6.06 -8.68
N ALA A 86 -11.59 -6.95 -7.97
CA ALA A 86 -11.06 -7.62 -6.78
C ALA A 86 -9.86 -8.51 -7.05
N GLY A 87 -9.77 -9.07 -8.27
CA GLY A 87 -8.60 -9.82 -8.71
C GLY A 87 -7.31 -8.99 -8.72
N THR A 88 -7.40 -7.65 -8.71
CA THR A 88 -6.25 -6.76 -8.54
C THR A 88 -5.53 -7.01 -7.22
N TRP A 89 -6.23 -7.34 -6.14
CA TRP A 89 -5.64 -7.54 -4.81
C TRP A 89 -5.84 -8.94 -4.23
N GLY A 90 -6.54 -9.84 -4.93
CA GLY A 90 -6.68 -11.26 -4.54
C GLY A 90 -5.48 -12.14 -4.89
N ASN A 91 -4.30 -11.53 -5.04
CA ASN A 91 -3.05 -12.20 -5.39
C ASN A 91 -1.88 -11.50 -4.67
N HIS A 92 -0.70 -12.12 -4.72
CA HIS A 92 0.45 -11.65 -3.98
C HIS A 92 0.99 -10.29 -4.45
N GLU A 93 1.26 -10.11 -5.75
CA GLU A 93 1.89 -8.91 -6.30
C GLU A 93 0.98 -7.68 -6.17
N GLY A 94 -0.30 -7.85 -6.47
CA GLY A 94 -1.29 -6.79 -6.46
C GLY A 94 -1.72 -6.38 -5.06
N SER A 95 -1.77 -7.31 -4.10
CA SER A 95 -1.97 -6.98 -2.68
C SER A 95 -0.77 -6.24 -2.09
N MET A 96 0.46 -6.57 -2.50
CA MET A 96 1.66 -5.81 -2.12
C MET A 96 1.64 -4.38 -2.70
N LEU A 97 1.14 -4.18 -3.93
CA LEU A 97 0.96 -2.85 -4.47
C LEU A 97 -0.14 -2.06 -3.74
N LEU A 98 -1.25 -2.70 -3.35
CA LEU A 98 -2.28 -2.10 -2.51
C LEU A 98 -1.70 -1.65 -1.15
N TRP A 99 -0.91 -2.52 -0.51
CA TRP A 99 -0.20 -2.19 0.74
C TRP A 99 0.67 -0.94 0.58
N LEU A 100 1.55 -0.94 -0.43
CA LEU A 100 2.45 0.17 -0.69
C LEU A 100 1.69 1.47 -1.03
N MET A 101 0.58 1.37 -1.76
CA MET A 101 -0.27 2.52 -2.06
C MET A 101 -0.84 3.13 -0.77
N ILE A 102 -1.41 2.32 0.12
CA ILE A 102 -1.97 2.81 1.39
C ILE A 102 -0.87 3.44 2.25
N LEU A 103 0.31 2.83 2.30
CA LEU A 103 1.46 3.31 3.05
C LEU A 103 1.92 4.69 2.56
N SER A 104 2.05 4.82 1.24
CA SER A 104 2.51 6.04 0.56
C SER A 104 1.45 7.15 0.62
N LEU A 105 0.18 6.82 0.43
CA LEU A 105 -0.94 7.76 0.62
C LEU A 105 -0.99 8.28 2.04
N SER A 106 -0.81 7.40 3.04
CA SER A 106 -0.76 7.81 4.44
C SER A 106 0.40 8.79 4.69
N GLY A 107 1.58 8.52 4.14
CA GLY A 107 2.72 9.46 4.18
C GLY A 107 2.40 10.82 3.54
N GLY A 108 1.76 10.82 2.37
CA GLY A 108 1.32 12.05 1.69
C GLY A 108 0.28 12.83 2.50
N LEU A 109 -0.71 12.15 3.08
CA LEU A 109 -1.73 12.76 3.94
C LEU A 109 -1.11 13.38 5.20
N ILE A 110 -0.14 12.71 5.84
CA ILE A 110 0.63 13.28 6.96
C ILE A 110 1.37 14.54 6.51
N ALA A 111 2.04 14.49 5.37
CA ALA A 111 2.80 15.63 4.83
C ALA A 111 1.92 16.87 4.54
N ILE A 112 0.66 16.67 4.18
CA ILE A 112 -0.31 17.74 3.89
C ILE A 112 -0.96 18.27 5.17
N PHE A 113 -1.51 17.37 5.99
CA PHE A 113 -2.44 17.73 7.05
C PHE A 113 -1.78 17.91 8.41
N GLU A 114 -0.61 17.30 8.65
CA GLU A 114 0.06 17.43 9.95
C GLU A 114 0.79 18.78 10.06
N LYS A 115 0.38 19.56 11.07
CA LYS A 115 0.85 20.91 11.35
C LYS A 115 1.18 21.14 12.83
N ARG A 116 0.90 20.16 13.70
CA ARG A 116 1.08 20.25 15.16
C ARG A 116 2.46 19.81 15.60
N LEU A 117 3.14 18.99 14.79
CA LEU A 117 4.48 18.51 15.09
C LEU A 117 5.53 19.56 14.77
N ARG A 118 6.62 19.53 15.55
CA ARG A 118 7.85 20.23 15.20
C ARG A 118 8.40 19.68 13.88
N GLU A 119 9.06 20.55 13.12
CA GLU A 119 9.50 20.24 11.75
C GLU A 119 10.44 19.04 11.68
N ASP A 120 11.41 18.95 12.59
CA ASP A 120 12.30 17.81 12.76
C ASP A 120 11.55 16.51 13.03
N THR A 121 10.58 16.51 13.94
CA THR A 121 9.80 15.31 14.27
C THR A 121 8.95 14.85 13.09
N LEU A 122 8.36 15.79 12.35
CA LEU A 122 7.60 15.48 11.14
C LEU A 122 8.50 14.93 10.04
N VAL A 123 9.66 15.55 9.79
CA VAL A 123 10.62 15.08 8.79
C VAL A 123 11.15 13.69 9.15
N ALA A 124 11.47 13.45 10.43
CA ALA A 124 11.87 12.13 10.90
C ALA A 124 10.77 11.08 10.71
N THR A 125 9.50 11.45 10.97
CA THR A 125 8.33 10.60 10.73
C THR A 125 8.19 10.23 9.25
N LEU A 126 8.28 11.20 8.35
CA LEU A 126 8.16 10.97 6.90
C LEU A 126 9.36 10.21 6.33
N ALA A 127 10.56 10.43 6.86
CA ALA A 127 11.75 9.66 6.50
C ALA A 127 11.63 8.19 6.94
N ALA A 128 11.13 7.92 8.16
CA ALA A 128 10.85 6.57 8.63
C ALA A 128 9.80 5.86 7.75
N GLN A 129 8.74 6.58 7.37
CA GLN A 129 7.73 6.07 6.44
C GLN A 129 8.34 5.75 5.07
N ALA A 130 9.19 6.63 4.54
CA ALA A 130 9.87 6.41 3.27
C ALA A 130 10.83 5.20 3.32
N ALA A 131 11.52 4.99 4.44
CA ALA A 131 12.36 3.80 4.65
C ALA A 131 11.55 2.51 4.61
N LEU A 132 10.38 2.47 5.26
CA LEU A 132 9.45 1.35 5.17
C LEU A 132 8.98 1.12 3.73
N SER A 133 8.54 2.19 3.04
CA SER A 133 8.09 2.10 1.66
C SER A 133 9.17 1.58 0.71
N LEU A 134 10.45 1.94 0.92
CA LEU A 134 11.56 1.44 0.09
C LEU A 134 11.70 -0.07 0.13
N GLY A 135 11.41 -0.73 1.26
CA GLY A 135 11.38 -2.19 1.34
C GLY A 135 10.33 -2.80 0.40
N PHE A 136 9.11 -2.25 0.41
CA PHE A 136 8.03 -2.68 -0.47
C PHE A 136 8.29 -2.32 -1.94
N PHE A 137 8.87 -1.15 -2.22
CA PHE A 137 9.31 -0.79 -3.57
C PHE A 137 10.34 -1.78 -4.08
N ALA A 138 11.37 -2.10 -3.30
CA ALA A 138 12.38 -3.08 -3.70
C ALA A 138 11.75 -4.45 -4.00
N PHE A 139 10.83 -4.89 -3.13
CA PHE A 139 10.13 -6.15 -3.33
C PHE A 139 9.30 -6.17 -4.63
N LEU A 140 8.51 -5.13 -4.90
CA LEU A 140 7.72 -5.03 -6.13
C LEU A 140 8.59 -4.87 -7.38
N LEU A 141 9.66 -4.08 -7.31
CA LEU A 141 10.47 -3.76 -8.50
C LEU A 141 11.41 -4.90 -8.91
N PHE A 142 11.86 -5.72 -7.96
CA PHE A 142 12.85 -6.77 -8.22
C PHE A 142 12.32 -8.20 -8.11
N SER A 143 11.28 -8.45 -7.31
CA SER A 143 10.77 -9.81 -7.04
C SER A 143 9.35 -10.02 -7.56
N SER A 144 8.45 -9.10 -7.24
CA SER A 144 6.99 -9.31 -7.34
C SER A 144 6.34 -8.21 -8.20
N ASN A 145 6.83 -8.02 -9.42
CA ASN A 145 6.41 -6.91 -10.28
C ASN A 145 5.00 -7.15 -10.86
N PRO A 146 3.99 -6.33 -10.47
CA PRO A 146 2.61 -6.52 -10.91
C PRO A 146 2.37 -6.14 -12.37
N PHE A 147 3.36 -5.54 -13.04
CA PHE A 147 3.29 -5.07 -14.42
C PHE A 147 4.12 -5.92 -15.39
N ASN A 148 4.59 -7.10 -14.96
CA ASN A 148 5.34 -8.01 -15.82
C ASN A 148 4.55 -8.41 -17.08
N ARG A 149 5.23 -8.40 -18.22
CA ARG A 149 4.68 -8.76 -19.52
C ARG A 149 4.93 -10.22 -19.83
N LEU A 150 3.94 -10.85 -20.46
CA LEU A 150 4.13 -12.13 -21.12
C LEU A 150 4.68 -11.91 -22.54
N PRO A 151 5.60 -12.77 -23.01
CA PRO A 151 6.10 -12.70 -24.38
C PRO A 151 5.00 -13.03 -25.40
N VAL A 152 4.06 -13.90 -25.03
CA VAL A 152 2.87 -14.23 -25.82
C VAL A 152 1.67 -14.21 -24.88
N ALA A 153 0.71 -13.33 -25.15
CA ALA A 153 -0.52 -13.25 -24.38
C ALA A 153 -1.40 -14.49 -24.66
N PRO A 154 -1.89 -15.21 -23.64
CA PRO A 154 -2.85 -16.28 -23.85
C PRO A 154 -4.19 -15.72 -24.36
N PRO A 155 -5.02 -16.54 -25.02
CA PRO A 155 -6.33 -16.11 -25.51
C PRO A 155 -7.28 -15.63 -24.39
N ASP A 156 -7.17 -16.19 -23.20
CA ASP A 156 -7.87 -15.74 -21.99
C ASP A 156 -7.07 -16.13 -20.74
N GLY A 157 -7.46 -15.58 -19.60
CA GLY A 157 -6.81 -15.82 -18.31
C GLY A 157 -7.40 -17.00 -17.53
N GLN A 158 -6.62 -17.48 -16.57
CA GLN A 158 -6.91 -18.67 -15.74
C GLN A 158 -8.05 -18.43 -14.73
N GLY A 159 -8.43 -17.17 -14.50
CA GLY A 159 -9.41 -16.79 -13.50
C GLY A 159 -8.84 -16.75 -12.08
N LEU A 160 -9.67 -16.37 -11.12
CA LEU A 160 -9.33 -16.43 -9.71
C LEU A 160 -9.38 -17.88 -9.22
N ASN A 161 -8.59 -18.16 -8.19
CA ASN A 161 -8.79 -19.34 -7.34
C ASN A 161 -10.30 -19.45 -7.00
N PRO A 162 -10.94 -20.61 -7.21
CA PRO A 162 -12.36 -20.79 -6.94
C PRO A 162 -12.82 -20.28 -5.56
N LEU A 163 -12.01 -20.45 -4.52
CA LEU A 163 -12.31 -19.99 -3.15
C LEU A 163 -12.36 -18.46 -3.02
N LEU A 164 -11.70 -17.75 -3.94
CA LEU A 164 -11.64 -16.29 -3.93
C LEU A 164 -12.76 -15.65 -4.78
N GLN A 165 -13.64 -16.45 -5.38
CA GLN A 165 -14.77 -15.95 -6.17
C GLN A 165 -15.99 -15.62 -5.31
N ASP A 166 -15.73 -14.98 -4.17
CA ASP A 166 -16.72 -14.53 -3.21
C ASP A 166 -16.66 -13.02 -3.04
N ILE A 167 -17.80 -12.40 -2.72
CA ILE A 167 -17.87 -10.95 -2.51
C ILE A 167 -16.96 -10.50 -1.35
N GLY A 168 -16.69 -11.39 -0.39
CA GLY A 168 -15.71 -11.22 0.68
C GLY A 168 -14.36 -10.76 0.16
N LEU A 169 -13.86 -11.32 -0.97
CA LEU A 169 -12.59 -10.88 -1.57
C LEU A 169 -12.60 -9.40 -1.93
N ALA A 170 -13.73 -8.86 -2.38
CA ALA A 170 -13.82 -7.46 -2.80
C ALA A 170 -13.77 -6.49 -1.61
N PHE A 171 -14.21 -6.91 -0.42
CA PHE A 171 -14.37 -6.02 0.74
C PHE A 171 -13.34 -6.26 1.84
N HIS A 172 -13.07 -7.52 2.19
CA HIS A 172 -12.24 -7.88 3.33
C HIS A 172 -10.78 -7.37 3.18
N PRO A 173 -10.02 -7.73 2.13
CA PRO A 173 -8.62 -7.32 2.02
C PRO A 173 -8.44 -5.80 2.04
N PRO A 174 -9.16 -4.97 1.27
CA PRO A 174 -8.98 -3.52 1.35
C PRO A 174 -9.16 -2.96 2.77
N THR A 175 -10.17 -3.42 3.51
CA THR A 175 -10.36 -2.97 4.90
C THR A 175 -9.24 -3.44 5.83
N LEU A 176 -8.81 -4.69 5.69
CA LEU A 176 -7.73 -5.26 6.49
C LEU A 176 -6.39 -4.55 6.25
N TYR A 177 -6.07 -4.27 4.98
CA TYR A 177 -4.84 -3.57 4.60
C TYR A 177 -4.84 -2.11 5.07
N VAL A 178 -5.96 -1.39 4.98
CA VAL A 178 -6.07 -0.04 5.57
C VAL A 178 -5.79 -0.09 7.08
N GLY A 179 -6.29 -1.13 7.75
CA GLY A 179 -6.02 -1.39 9.15
C GLY A 179 -4.55 -1.65 9.48
N TYR A 180 -3.95 -2.68 8.88
CA TYR A 180 -2.56 -3.07 9.18
C TYR A 180 -1.54 -1.98 8.78
N VAL A 181 -1.68 -1.44 7.57
CA VAL A 181 -0.79 -0.38 7.07
C VAL A 181 -1.01 0.92 7.85
N GLY A 182 -2.24 1.19 8.29
CA GLY A 182 -2.50 2.34 9.14
C GLY A 182 -1.72 2.28 10.47
N LEU A 183 -1.49 1.09 11.05
CA LEU A 183 -0.64 0.96 12.24
C LEU A 183 0.85 1.20 11.95
N SER A 184 1.34 0.99 10.72
CA SER A 184 2.72 1.33 10.36
C SER A 184 2.95 2.85 10.36
N VAL A 185 1.90 3.65 10.18
CA VAL A 185 1.95 5.10 10.38
C VAL A 185 2.28 5.44 11.83
N ALA A 186 1.66 4.75 12.80
CA ALA A 186 1.93 4.96 14.22
C ALA A 186 3.38 4.60 14.56
N PHE A 187 3.91 3.53 13.96
CA PHE A 187 5.34 3.21 14.05
C PHE A 187 6.22 4.35 13.53
N SER A 188 5.92 4.90 12.35
CA SER A 188 6.69 6.01 11.77
C SER A 188 6.67 7.26 12.66
N PHE A 189 5.51 7.60 13.26
CA PHE A 189 5.43 8.69 14.25
C PHE A 189 6.28 8.39 15.49
N ALA A 190 6.25 7.16 15.99
CA ALA A 190 7.04 6.76 17.16
C ALA A 190 8.54 6.85 16.89
N VAL A 191 9.00 6.40 15.72
CA VAL A 191 10.40 6.57 15.29
C VAL A 191 10.77 8.06 15.24
N GLY A 192 9.93 8.88 14.63
CA GLY A 192 10.15 10.33 14.57
C GLY A 192 10.29 10.96 15.94
N ALA A 193 9.37 10.65 16.87
CA ALA A 193 9.40 11.14 18.24
C ALA A 193 10.61 10.65 19.05
N LEU A 194 11.05 9.39 18.84
CA LEU A 194 12.23 8.85 19.52
C LEU A 194 13.52 9.52 19.04
N ILE A 195 13.66 9.73 17.74
CA ILE A 195 14.84 10.39 17.14
C ILE A 195 14.97 11.82 17.65
N THR A 196 13.86 12.58 17.70
CA THR A 196 13.88 13.98 18.13
C THR A 196 13.65 14.18 19.62
N ARG A 197 13.40 13.09 20.36
CA ARG A 197 13.05 13.07 21.79
C ARG A 197 11.78 13.88 22.12
N GLU A 198 10.86 13.99 21.17
CA GLU A 198 9.61 14.75 21.28
C GLU A 198 8.40 13.85 21.53
N ILE A 199 8.30 13.34 22.76
CA ILE A 199 7.24 12.37 23.16
C ILE A 199 6.04 13.08 23.82
N GLY A 200 5.81 14.34 23.47
CA GLY A 200 4.82 15.20 24.13
C GLY A 200 3.37 15.04 23.67
N PRO A 201 2.44 15.85 24.20
CA PRO A 201 1.02 15.80 23.83
C PRO A 201 0.74 16.07 22.34
N ALA A 202 1.61 16.83 21.66
CA ALA A 202 1.48 17.08 20.23
C ALA A 202 1.66 15.80 19.40
N PHE A 203 2.64 14.98 19.75
CA PHE A 203 2.86 13.65 19.17
C PHE A 203 1.63 12.75 19.37
N ALA A 204 1.13 12.65 20.60
CA ALA A 204 -0.04 11.81 20.90
C ALA A 204 -1.28 12.27 20.10
N ARG A 205 -1.52 13.58 19.99
CA ARG A 205 -2.63 14.13 19.19
C ARG A 205 -2.46 13.90 17.69
N ALA A 206 -1.24 13.97 17.16
CA ALA A 206 -0.93 13.70 15.76
C ALA A 206 -1.19 12.23 15.41
N MET A 207 -0.75 11.31 16.28
CA MET A 207 -0.86 9.86 16.07
C MET A 207 -2.29 9.31 16.28
N ARG A 208 -3.06 9.88 17.22
CA ARG A 208 -4.39 9.38 17.59
C ARG A 208 -5.36 9.11 16.43
N PRO A 209 -5.60 10.01 15.47
CA PRO A 209 -6.53 9.73 14.36
C PRO A 209 -6.09 8.54 13.51
N TRP A 210 -4.78 8.35 13.32
CA TRP A 210 -4.23 7.22 12.58
C TRP A 210 -4.46 5.91 13.31
N VAL A 211 -4.15 5.85 14.62
CA VAL A 211 -4.38 4.65 15.42
C VAL A 211 -5.86 4.28 15.47
N LEU A 212 -6.75 5.25 15.71
CA LEU A 212 -8.19 5.00 15.78
C LEU A 212 -8.76 4.57 14.43
N GLY A 213 -8.37 5.22 13.33
CA GLY A 213 -8.78 4.82 11.99
C GLY A 213 -8.33 3.39 11.69
N SER A 214 -7.06 3.08 11.93
CA SER A 214 -6.49 1.74 11.75
C SER A 214 -7.23 0.70 12.57
N TRP A 215 -7.54 1.01 13.83
CA TRP A 215 -8.26 0.11 14.72
C TRP A 215 -9.69 -0.17 14.25
N ILE A 216 -10.42 0.84 13.76
CA ILE A 216 -11.75 0.67 13.17
C ILE A 216 -11.67 -0.24 11.95
N PHE A 217 -10.76 0.03 11.02
CA PHE A 217 -10.59 -0.77 9.81
C PHE A 217 -10.12 -2.20 10.09
N LEU A 218 -9.22 -2.39 11.06
CA LEU A 218 -8.85 -3.73 11.53
C LEU A 218 -10.03 -4.48 12.12
N THR A 219 -10.86 -3.81 12.92
CA THR A 219 -12.06 -4.42 13.50
C THR A 219 -13.01 -4.89 12.39
N LEU A 220 -13.25 -4.04 11.39
CA LEU A 220 -14.07 -4.38 10.22
C LEU A 220 -13.47 -5.52 9.40
N GLY A 221 -12.17 -5.44 9.06
CA GLY A 221 -11.48 -6.46 8.28
C GLY A 221 -11.45 -7.80 8.98
N ILE A 222 -11.03 -7.85 10.25
CA ILE A 222 -11.00 -9.10 11.02
C ILE A 222 -12.41 -9.69 11.16
N THR A 223 -13.45 -8.87 11.40
CA THR A 223 -14.83 -9.36 11.49
C THR A 223 -15.33 -9.91 10.16
N ALA A 224 -15.09 -9.20 9.05
CA ALA A 224 -15.49 -9.62 7.71
C ALA A 224 -14.74 -10.90 7.27
N GLY A 225 -13.42 -10.96 7.48
CA GLY A 225 -12.60 -12.14 7.20
C GLY A 225 -13.03 -13.35 8.04
N SER A 226 -13.32 -13.15 9.33
CA SER A 226 -13.80 -14.23 10.21
C SER A 226 -15.14 -14.79 9.73
N TYR A 227 -16.07 -13.91 9.32
CA TYR A 227 -17.36 -14.34 8.77
C TYR A 227 -17.19 -15.10 7.46
N TRP A 228 -16.33 -14.60 6.55
CA TRP A 228 -16.06 -15.25 5.28
C TRP A 228 -15.38 -16.62 5.45
N ALA A 229 -14.33 -16.69 6.26
CA ALA A 229 -13.65 -17.94 6.59
C ALA A 229 -14.62 -18.99 7.17
N TYR A 230 -15.56 -18.55 8.02
CA TYR A 230 -16.55 -19.44 8.64
C TYR A 230 -17.43 -20.18 7.62
N TYR A 231 -17.93 -19.50 6.58
CA TYR A 231 -18.80 -20.16 5.59
C TYR A 231 -18.05 -20.76 4.41
N GLU A 232 -16.90 -20.21 4.03
CA GLU A 232 -16.13 -20.69 2.87
C GLU A 232 -15.24 -21.89 3.22
N LEU A 233 -14.59 -21.86 4.39
CA LEU A 233 -13.62 -22.87 4.82
C LEU A 233 -14.21 -23.86 5.84
N GLY A 234 -15.35 -23.52 6.45
CA GLY A 234 -16.04 -24.35 7.45
C GLY A 234 -15.19 -24.59 8.70
N TRP A 235 -15.40 -25.73 9.36
CA TRP A 235 -14.64 -26.18 10.54
C TRP A 235 -13.45 -27.11 10.18
N GLY A 236 -13.04 -27.13 8.91
CA GLY A 236 -12.09 -28.11 8.35
C GLY A 236 -10.63 -27.93 8.76
N GLY A 237 -10.29 -26.84 9.45
CA GLY A 237 -8.99 -26.68 10.08
C GLY A 237 -9.00 -25.59 11.15
N TRP A 238 -8.43 -25.91 12.31
CA TRP A 238 -8.36 -25.05 13.50
C TRP A 238 -7.61 -23.72 13.27
N TRP A 239 -6.95 -23.55 12.11
CA TRP A 239 -6.10 -22.39 11.79
C TRP A 239 -6.49 -21.62 10.52
N PHE A 240 -7.62 -21.94 9.88
CA PHE A 240 -8.08 -21.22 8.70
C PHE A 240 -8.90 -19.99 9.12
N TRP A 241 -8.19 -18.88 9.37
CA TRP A 241 -8.79 -17.63 9.84
C TRP A 241 -9.02 -16.59 8.73
N ASP A 242 -8.43 -16.80 7.54
CA ASP A 242 -8.56 -15.94 6.36
C ASP A 242 -8.45 -16.81 5.09
N PRO A 243 -9.41 -16.72 4.15
CA PRO A 243 -9.36 -17.44 2.86
C PRO A 243 -8.43 -16.82 1.81
N VAL A 244 -7.80 -15.67 2.10
CA VAL A 244 -6.82 -14.98 1.23
C VAL A 244 -5.38 -15.31 1.59
#